data_AF-A0A7R7WL42-F1
#
_entry.id   AF-A0A7R7WL42-F1
#
_cell.length_a   1.000
_cell.length_b   1.000
_cell.length_c   1.000
_cell.angle_alpha   90.00
_cell.angle_beta   90.00
_cell.angle_gamma   90.00
#
_symmetry.space_group_name_H-M   'P 1'
#
loop_
_entity.id
_entity.type
_entity.pdbx_description
1 polymer ?
#
loop_
_entity_poly.entity_id
_entity_poly.type
_entity_poly.pdbx_seq_one_letter_code
_entity_poly.pdbx_strand_id
1 'polypeptide(L)'
;MPQAVQLTWTDVASMYKHLMEQVAEAPASKGLGIICTAAVATLITVAFIKRLYYRNWHPLCRFRGPPEAASSRHWIYRVTDRGFPEEDLEKLHQKYQTQALRIGPNELHITDVHKYKVIYSQSKPFPKHAEFYEAFNTPHTVFTEIDEGMHKERRRLLNPFFSRAGVFKLEPIIHEKAKILMKKIRRLENSHTVNVYDAFR
;
A
#
# COMPACT_ATOMS: atom_id res chain seq x y z
N MET A 1 -19.01 11.83 -42.04
CA MET A 1 -19.02 11.47 -40.60
C MET A 1 -18.92 9.95 -40.51
N PRO A 2 -17.94 9.34 -39.82
CA PRO A 2 -17.83 7.88 -39.75
C PRO A 2 -18.96 7.34 -38.87
N GLN A 3 -19.71 6.37 -39.41
CA GLN A 3 -20.78 5.67 -38.69
C GLN A 3 -20.17 4.85 -37.55
N ALA A 4 -20.66 5.05 -36.33
CA ALA A 4 -20.29 4.23 -35.19
C ALA A 4 -20.81 2.81 -35.43
N VAL A 5 -19.90 1.84 -35.58
CA VAL A 5 -20.25 0.42 -35.66
C VAL A 5 -20.84 0.00 -34.32
N GLN A 6 -22.16 -0.15 -34.26
CA GLN A 6 -22.86 -0.68 -33.10
C GLN A 6 -22.74 -2.22 -33.15
N LEU A 7 -21.81 -2.77 -32.37
CA LEU A 7 -21.76 -4.21 -32.12
C LEU A 7 -23.04 -4.63 -31.39
N THR A 8 -23.82 -5.49 -32.04
CA THR A 8 -25.05 -6.06 -31.45
C THR A 8 -24.72 -7.31 -30.64
N TRP A 9 -25.59 -7.68 -29.69
CA TRP A 9 -25.40 -8.90 -28.89
C TRP A 9 -25.33 -10.19 -29.73
N THR A 10 -25.96 -10.19 -30.90
CA THR A 10 -25.90 -11.26 -31.89
C THR A 10 -24.51 -11.38 -32.51
N ASP A 11 -23.80 -10.28 -32.73
CA ASP A 11 -22.44 -10.28 -33.28
C ASP A 11 -21.44 -10.86 -32.29
N VAL A 12 -21.57 -10.49 -31.01
CA VAL A 12 -20.74 -11.03 -29.92
C VAL A 12 -20.98 -12.52 -29.73
N ALA A 13 -22.25 -12.96 -29.80
CA ALA A 13 -22.62 -14.37 -29.68
C ALA A 13 -22.11 -15.21 -30.87
N SER A 14 -22.19 -14.68 -32.09
CA SER A 14 -21.64 -15.33 -33.29
C SER A 14 -20.11 -15.44 -33.23
N MET A 15 -19.42 -14.38 -32.81
CA MET A 15 -17.98 -14.36 -32.65
C MET A 15 -17.52 -15.35 -31.56
N TYR A 16 -18.24 -15.43 -30.44
CA TYR A 16 -17.97 -16.41 -29.38
C TYR A 16 -18.19 -17.83 -29.88
N LYS A 17 -19.29 -18.11 -30.59
CA LYS A 17 -19.57 -19.43 -31.15
C LYS A 17 -18.47 -19.87 -32.13
N HIS A 18 -18.04 -18.98 -33.01
CA HIS A 18 -16.97 -19.28 -33.97
C HIS A 18 -15.62 -19.52 -33.28
N LEU A 19 -15.32 -18.77 -32.22
CA LEU A 19 -14.14 -19.00 -31.39
C LEU A 19 -14.18 -20.39 -30.72
N MET A 20 -15.35 -20.79 -30.20
CA MET A 20 -15.53 -22.10 -29.56
C MET A 20 -15.42 -23.26 -30.56
N GLU A 21 -15.94 -23.10 -31.78
CA GLU A 21 -15.79 -24.07 -32.86
C GLU A 21 -14.32 -24.23 -33.27
N GLN A 22 -13.57 -23.13 -33.43
CA GLN A 22 -12.14 -23.19 -33.74
C GLN A 22 -11.28 -23.80 -32.61
N VAL A 23 -11.66 -23.60 -31.35
CA VAL A 23 -11.00 -24.24 -30.20
C VAL A 23 -11.30 -25.74 -30.15
N ALA A 24 -12.51 -26.16 -30.53
CA ALA A 24 -12.92 -27.56 -30.55
C ALA A 24 -12.27 -28.38 -31.68
N GLU A 25 -12.02 -27.77 -32.84
CA GLU A 25 -11.43 -28.44 -34.02
C GLU A 25 -9.89 -28.42 -34.03
N ALA A 26 -9.24 -27.63 -33.17
CA ALA A 26 -7.80 -27.51 -33.13
C ALA A 26 -7.12 -28.71 -32.41
N PRO A 27 -5.99 -29.24 -32.91
CA PRO A 27 -5.20 -30.23 -32.18
C PRO A 27 -4.80 -29.68 -30.81
N ALA A 28 -4.72 -30.53 -29.78
CA ALA A 28 -4.63 -30.13 -28.37
C ALA A 28 -3.55 -29.05 -28.07
N SER A 29 -2.44 -29.05 -28.81
CA SER A 29 -1.37 -28.02 -28.71
C SER A 29 -1.75 -26.65 -29.28
N LYS A 30 -2.56 -26.59 -30.35
CA LYS A 30 -3.04 -25.35 -30.97
C LYS A 30 -4.26 -24.77 -30.25
N GLY A 31 -5.16 -25.62 -29.75
CA GLY A 31 -6.30 -25.20 -28.92
C GLY A 31 -5.85 -24.49 -27.64
N LEU A 32 -4.80 -24.98 -26.99
CA LEU A 32 -4.18 -24.32 -25.83
C LEU A 32 -3.59 -22.94 -26.21
N GLY A 33 -2.98 -22.80 -27.39
CA GLY A 33 -2.46 -21.52 -27.87
C GLY A 33 -3.53 -20.46 -28.11
N ILE A 34 -4.69 -20.84 -28.66
CA ILE A 34 -5.84 -19.95 -28.87
C ILE A 34 -6.41 -19.50 -27.52
N ILE A 35 -6.55 -20.41 -26.56
CA ILE A 35 -7.04 -20.08 -25.21
C ILE A 35 -6.07 -19.13 -24.51
N CYS A 36 -4.76 -19.40 -24.55
CA CYS A 36 -3.74 -18.52 -23.95
C CYS A 36 -3.73 -17.13 -24.57
N THR A 37 -3.81 -17.03 -25.90
CA THR A 37 -3.84 -15.72 -26.59
C THR A 37 -5.11 -14.94 -26.29
N ALA A 38 -6.28 -15.59 -26.27
CA ALA A 38 -7.53 -14.97 -25.88
C ALA A 38 -7.51 -14.50 -24.41
N ALA A 39 -6.93 -15.28 -23.50
CA ALA A 39 -6.76 -14.90 -22.10
C ALA A 39 -5.85 -13.67 -21.96
N VAL A 40 -4.70 -13.64 -22.64
CA VAL A 40 -3.77 -12.50 -22.65
C VAL A 40 -4.44 -11.25 -23.23
N ALA A 41 -5.13 -11.37 -24.37
CA ALA A 41 -5.85 -10.25 -24.98
C ALA A 41 -6.93 -9.70 -24.03
N THR A 42 -7.65 -10.58 -23.33
CA THR A 42 -8.65 -10.18 -22.32
C THR A 42 -7.99 -9.42 -21.16
N LEU A 43 -6.88 -9.92 -20.62
CA LEU A 43 -6.15 -9.24 -19.54
C LEU A 43 -5.64 -7.86 -19.96
N ILE A 44 -5.11 -7.73 -21.17
CA ILE A 44 -4.65 -6.44 -21.72
C ILE A 44 -5.83 -5.47 -21.84
N THR A 45 -6.96 -5.94 -22.37
CA THR A 45 -8.17 -5.13 -22.54
C THR A 45 -8.69 -4.63 -21.19
N VAL A 46 -8.78 -5.53 -20.19
CA VAL A 46 -9.20 -5.17 -18.83
C VAL A 46 -8.22 -4.18 -18.19
N ALA A 47 -6.91 -4.39 -18.32
CA ALA A 47 -5.89 -3.48 -17.79
C ALA A 47 -5.98 -2.08 -18.45
N PHE A 48 -6.23 -2.03 -19.76
CA PHE A 48 -6.39 -0.78 -20.50
C PHE A 48 -7.65 -0.01 -20.05
N ILE A 49 -8.80 -0.69 -19.94
CA ILE A 49 -10.04 -0.09 -19.45
C ILE A 49 -9.86 0.43 -18.02
N LYS A 50 -9.26 -0.37 -17.12
CA LYS A 50 -8.97 0.05 -15.74
C LYS A 50 -8.09 1.30 -15.72
N ARG A 51 -7.02 1.35 -16.53
CA ARG A 51 -6.13 2.51 -16.62
C ARG A 51 -6.87 3.76 -17.07
N LEU A 52 -7.74 3.64 -18.08
CA LEU A 52 -8.52 4.76 -18.59
C LEU A 52 -9.53 5.26 -17.54
N TYR A 53 -10.18 4.33 -16.83
CA TYR A 53 -11.05 4.64 -15.70
C TYR A 53 -10.32 5.41 -14.59
N TYR A 54 -9.20 4.86 -14.10
CA TYR A 54 -8.44 5.49 -13.01
C TYR A 54 -7.88 6.86 -13.37
N ARG A 55 -7.56 7.10 -14.65
CA ARG A 55 -7.03 8.37 -15.11
C ARG A 55 -8.10 9.45 -15.27
N ASN A 56 -9.28 9.11 -15.77
CA ASN A 56 -10.27 10.11 -16.19
C ASN A 56 -11.50 10.18 -15.29
N TRP A 57 -12.03 9.04 -14.82
CA TRP A 57 -13.33 8.99 -14.13
C TRP A 57 -13.26 8.65 -12.65
N HIS A 58 -12.13 8.13 -12.16
CA HIS A 58 -11.98 7.82 -10.75
C HIS A 58 -12.05 9.09 -9.88
N PRO A 59 -12.67 9.06 -8.68
CA PRO A 59 -12.82 10.26 -7.84
C PRO A 59 -11.51 10.98 -7.51
N LEU A 60 -10.39 10.25 -7.53
CA LEU A 60 -9.05 10.81 -7.30
C LEU A 60 -8.36 11.38 -8.56
N CYS A 61 -8.99 11.35 -9.75
CA CYS A 61 -8.42 11.90 -10.98
C CYS A 61 -8.13 13.41 -10.89
N ARG A 62 -8.87 14.11 -10.03
CA ARG A 62 -8.68 15.55 -9.75
C ARG A 62 -7.36 15.88 -9.04
N PHE A 63 -6.75 14.90 -8.38
CA PHE A 63 -5.50 15.10 -7.65
C PHE A 63 -4.30 14.92 -8.57
N ARG A 64 -3.39 15.90 -8.53
CA ARG A 64 -2.16 15.88 -9.34
C ARG A 64 -1.20 14.80 -8.82
N GLY A 65 -0.45 14.21 -9.73
CA GLY A 65 0.58 13.21 -9.42
C GLY A 65 1.16 12.57 -10.68
N PRO A 66 2.18 11.72 -10.54
CA PRO A 66 2.76 10.98 -11.66
C PRO A 66 1.70 10.14 -12.40
N PRO A 67 1.63 10.19 -13.74
CA PRO A 67 0.63 9.44 -14.51
C PRO A 67 0.68 7.92 -14.30
N GLU A 68 1.86 7.38 -14.01
CA GLU A 68 2.07 5.96 -13.68
C GLU A 68 1.43 5.61 -12.33
N ALA A 69 1.53 6.51 -11.35
CA ALA A 69 0.94 6.36 -10.02
C ALA A 69 -0.60 6.25 -10.08
N ALA A 70 -1.22 6.98 -11.02
CA ALA A 70 -2.66 6.87 -11.25
C ALA A 70 -3.10 5.49 -11.76
N SER A 71 -2.19 4.72 -12.37
CA SER A 71 -2.54 3.49 -13.10
C SER A 71 -2.27 2.22 -12.30
N SER A 72 -1.22 2.20 -11.47
CA SER A 72 -0.83 1.01 -10.70
C SER A 72 0.01 1.38 -9.47
N ARG A 73 -0.10 0.56 -8.40
CA ARG A 73 0.75 0.64 -7.20
C ARG A 73 2.21 0.25 -7.47
N HIS A 74 2.51 -0.35 -8.62
CA HIS A 74 3.89 -0.65 -9.01
C HIS A 74 4.79 0.59 -9.03
N TRP A 75 4.22 1.76 -9.33
CA TRP A 75 4.98 3.00 -9.31
C TRP A 75 5.53 3.31 -7.91
N ILE A 76 4.71 3.23 -6.85
CA ILE A 76 5.16 3.54 -5.49
C ILE A 76 6.16 2.50 -5.00
N TYR A 77 5.97 1.21 -5.31
CA TYR A 77 6.95 0.18 -4.95
C TYR A 77 8.35 0.46 -5.51
N ARG A 78 8.44 0.89 -6.77
CA ARG A 78 9.72 1.26 -7.39
C ARG A 78 10.35 2.52 -6.77
N VAL A 79 9.54 3.45 -6.27
CA VAL A 79 10.04 4.62 -5.54
C VAL A 79 10.56 4.19 -4.17
N THR A 80 9.83 3.34 -3.46
CA THR A 80 10.21 2.80 -2.15
C THR A 80 11.47 1.92 -2.22
N ASP A 81 11.67 1.15 -3.29
CA ASP A 81 12.84 0.29 -3.49
C ASP A 81 14.18 1.08 -3.52
N ARG A 82 14.11 2.39 -3.74
CA ARG A 82 15.28 3.29 -3.68
C ARG A 82 15.70 3.66 -2.25
N GLY A 83 14.94 3.26 -1.24
CA GLY A 83 15.26 3.40 0.19
C GLY A 83 14.63 4.62 0.87
N PHE A 84 14.65 5.80 0.24
CA PHE A 84 14.14 7.05 0.83
C PHE A 84 12.97 7.62 0.01
N PRO A 85 11.79 6.97 -0.01
CA PRO A 85 10.63 7.43 -0.76
C PRO A 85 10.18 8.84 -0.35
N GLU A 86 10.47 9.25 0.88
CA GLU A 86 9.94 10.48 1.47
C GLU A 86 10.55 11.73 0.82
N GLU A 87 11.84 11.67 0.48
CA GLU A 87 12.51 12.74 -0.27
C GLU A 87 11.95 12.88 -1.70
N ASP A 88 11.67 11.74 -2.35
CA ASP A 88 11.10 11.71 -3.69
C ASP A 88 9.66 12.27 -3.66
N LEU A 89 8.87 11.89 -2.65
CA LEU A 89 7.51 12.40 -2.46
C LEU A 89 7.52 13.90 -2.17
N GLU A 90 8.45 14.41 -1.35
CA GLU A 90 8.59 15.85 -1.10
C GLU A 90 8.88 16.62 -2.39
N LYS A 91 9.87 16.17 -3.18
CA LYS A 91 10.19 16.77 -4.49
C LYS A 91 8.98 16.75 -5.44
N LEU A 92 8.17 15.69 -5.41
CA LEU A 92 6.96 15.59 -6.23
C LEU A 92 5.86 16.55 -5.76
N HIS A 93 5.67 16.71 -4.45
CA HIS A 93 4.75 17.70 -3.90
C HIS A 93 5.14 19.13 -4.32
N GLN A 94 6.44 19.46 -4.29
CA GLN A 94 6.98 20.73 -4.78
C GLN A 94 6.76 20.88 -6.30
N LYS A 95 7.10 19.85 -7.08
CA LYS A 95 6.97 19.84 -8.56
C LYS A 95 5.53 20.03 -9.02
N TYR A 96 4.57 19.34 -8.41
CA TYR A 96 3.15 19.41 -8.79
C TYR A 96 2.39 20.54 -8.07
N GLN A 97 3.03 21.22 -7.12
CA GLN A 97 2.47 22.25 -6.26
C GLN A 97 1.15 21.79 -5.63
N THR A 98 1.21 20.67 -4.91
CA THR A 98 0.04 20.07 -4.26
C THR A 98 0.31 19.74 -2.80
N GLN A 99 -0.72 19.78 -1.97
CA GLN A 99 -0.69 19.24 -0.61
C GLN A 99 -1.29 17.83 -0.51
N ALA A 100 -1.92 17.36 -1.60
CA ALA A 100 -2.45 16.01 -1.75
C ALA A 100 -1.99 15.46 -3.11
N LEU A 101 -0.97 14.60 -3.07
CA LEU A 101 -0.33 14.00 -4.24
C LEU A 101 -0.91 12.62 -4.48
N ARG A 102 -1.29 12.31 -5.71
CA ARG A 102 -1.74 10.96 -6.06
C ARG A 102 -0.54 10.03 -6.22
N ILE A 103 -0.46 9.01 -5.36
CA ILE A 103 0.63 8.01 -5.32
C ILE A 103 0.18 6.60 -5.74
N GLY A 104 -1.12 6.39 -5.85
CA GLY A 104 -1.70 5.14 -6.32
C GLY A 104 -3.07 5.34 -7.00
N PRO A 105 -3.65 4.26 -7.57
CA PRO A 105 -4.97 4.31 -8.18
C PRO A 105 -6.04 4.84 -7.22
N ASN A 106 -5.98 4.40 -5.95
CA ASN A 106 -6.88 4.79 -4.87
C ASN A 106 -6.13 5.32 -3.62
N GLU A 107 -4.96 5.94 -3.80
CA GLU A 107 -4.10 6.38 -2.69
C GLU A 107 -3.59 7.81 -2.91
N LEU A 108 -3.63 8.61 -1.83
CA LEU A 108 -3.08 9.96 -1.78
C LEU A 108 -2.02 10.06 -0.68
N HIS A 109 -0.94 10.76 -0.98
CA HIS A 109 0.02 11.24 0.00
C HIS A 109 -0.34 12.69 0.36
N ILE A 110 -0.44 12.99 1.66
CA ILE A 110 -0.94 14.27 2.17
C ILE A 110 0.15 14.93 3.00
N THR A 111 0.47 16.19 2.70
CA THR A 111 1.45 17.01 3.44
C THR A 111 0.80 18.13 4.25
N ASP A 112 -0.52 18.30 4.15
CA ASP A 112 -1.28 19.31 4.90
C ASP A 112 -1.41 18.94 6.39
N VAL A 113 -0.65 19.65 7.24
CA VAL A 113 -0.66 19.49 8.71
C VAL A 113 -2.04 19.77 9.31
N HIS A 114 -2.85 20.63 8.70
CA HIS A 114 -4.20 20.93 9.20
C HIS A 114 -5.15 19.72 9.09
N LYS A 115 -4.83 18.73 8.25
CA LYS A 115 -5.60 17.47 8.13
C LYS A 115 -5.24 16.42 9.18
N TYR A 116 -4.17 16.61 9.94
CA TYR A 116 -3.70 15.62 10.92
C TYR A 116 -4.81 15.19 11.88
N LYS A 117 -5.53 16.15 12.48
CA LYS A 117 -6.63 15.88 13.42
C LYS A 117 -7.85 15.24 12.77
N VAL A 118 -8.00 15.40 11.45
CA VAL A 118 -9.08 14.76 10.69
C VAL A 118 -8.73 13.30 10.41
N ILE A 119 -7.51 13.04 9.91
CA ILE A 119 -7.04 11.70 9.53
C ILE A 119 -6.87 10.82 10.78
N TYR A 120 -6.28 11.35 11.84
CA TYR A 120 -6.00 10.63 13.09
C TYR A 120 -7.02 10.95 14.18
N SER A 121 -8.27 11.24 13.81
CA SER A 121 -9.34 11.51 14.77
C SER A 121 -9.65 10.27 15.61
N GLN A 122 -9.79 10.45 16.93
CA GLN A 122 -10.23 9.38 17.84
C GLN A 122 -11.76 9.25 17.90
N SER A 123 -12.50 10.26 17.44
CA SER A 123 -13.98 10.26 17.51
C SER A 123 -14.63 9.70 16.25
N LYS A 124 -13.93 9.81 15.10
CA LYS A 124 -14.36 9.31 13.78
C LYS A 124 -13.12 8.79 13.05
N PRO A 125 -12.55 7.66 13.48
CA PRO A 125 -11.30 7.17 12.92
C PRO A 125 -11.49 6.67 11.49
N PHE A 126 -10.49 6.89 10.64
CA PHE A 126 -10.39 6.15 9.39
C PHE A 126 -9.87 4.74 9.69
N PRO A 127 -10.49 3.68 9.14
CA PRO A 127 -9.98 2.34 9.31
C PRO A 127 -8.61 2.22 8.64
N LYS A 128 -7.77 1.36 9.21
CA LYS A 128 -6.48 0.99 8.62
C LYS A 128 -6.68 0.31 7.27
N HIS A 129 -5.73 0.50 6.36
CA HIS A 129 -5.79 -0.12 5.04
C HIS A 129 -5.47 -1.62 5.12
N ALA A 130 -6.46 -2.48 4.84
CA ALA A 130 -6.36 -3.92 5.06
C ALA A 130 -5.13 -4.54 4.38
N GLU A 131 -4.98 -4.34 3.07
CA GLU A 131 -3.88 -4.93 2.29
C GLU A 131 -2.49 -4.50 2.78
N PHE A 132 -2.38 -3.32 3.42
CA PHE A 132 -1.09 -2.86 3.96
C PHE A 132 -0.76 -3.57 5.27
N TYR A 133 -1.75 -3.70 6.17
CA TYR A 133 -1.54 -4.28 7.49
C TYR A 133 -1.50 -5.81 7.50
N GLU A 134 -2.16 -6.47 6.53
CA GLU A 134 -2.09 -7.93 6.35
C GLU A 134 -0.66 -8.42 6.05
N ALA A 135 0.15 -7.62 5.35
CA ALA A 135 1.54 -7.96 5.03
C ALA A 135 2.43 -8.18 6.26
N PHE A 136 2.05 -7.67 7.43
CA PHE A 136 2.80 -7.86 8.68
C PHE A 136 2.55 -9.23 9.34
N ASN A 137 1.58 -10.02 8.86
CA ASN A 137 1.27 -11.37 9.32
C ASN A 137 1.21 -11.53 10.85
N THR A 138 0.69 -10.51 11.54
CA THR A 138 0.50 -10.49 12.99
C THR A 138 -0.95 -10.21 13.28
N PRO A 139 -1.86 -11.14 12.93
CA PRO A 139 -3.28 -10.94 13.13
C PRO A 139 -3.57 -10.72 14.60
N HIS A 140 -4.67 -10.03 14.88
CA HIS A 140 -5.16 -9.83 16.24
C HIS A 140 -4.25 -8.97 17.17
N THR A 141 -3.34 -8.17 16.62
CA THR A 141 -2.57 -7.20 17.40
C THR A 141 -3.21 -5.81 17.36
N VAL A 142 -2.93 -4.94 18.33
CA VAL A 142 -3.36 -3.52 18.25
C VAL A 142 -2.78 -2.83 17.02
N PHE A 143 -1.61 -3.28 16.55
CA PHE A 143 -0.96 -2.71 15.38
C PHE A 143 -1.71 -3.03 14.08
N THR A 144 -2.14 -4.27 13.86
CA THR A 144 -2.79 -4.71 12.61
C THR A 144 -4.31 -4.69 12.64
N GLU A 145 -4.96 -4.63 13.81
CA GLU A 145 -6.42 -4.67 13.91
C GLU A 145 -7.07 -3.48 13.18
N ILE A 146 -8.00 -3.80 12.28
CA ILE A 146 -8.70 -2.87 11.38
C ILE A 146 -10.10 -2.57 11.92
N ASP A 147 -10.73 -3.53 12.60
CA ASP A 147 -12.01 -3.30 13.25
C ASP A 147 -11.86 -2.33 14.42
N GLU A 148 -12.62 -1.24 14.38
CA GLU A 148 -12.53 -0.16 15.37
C GLU A 148 -12.87 -0.65 16.79
N GLY A 149 -13.88 -1.50 16.92
CA GLY A 149 -14.34 -2.03 18.21
C GLY A 149 -13.29 -2.91 18.86
N MET A 150 -12.78 -3.89 18.11
CA MET A 150 -11.72 -4.79 18.55
C MET A 150 -10.42 -4.03 18.84
N HIS A 151 -10.06 -3.06 17.99
CA HIS A 151 -8.90 -2.21 18.21
C HIS A 151 -9.04 -1.42 19.52
N LYS A 152 -10.21 -0.82 19.77
CA LYS A 152 -10.51 -0.07 21.01
C LYS A 152 -10.42 -0.95 22.25
N GLU A 153 -11.00 -2.15 22.20
CA GLU A 153 -10.95 -3.10 23.31
C GLU A 153 -9.50 -3.49 23.66
N ARG A 154 -8.71 -3.86 22.65
CA ARG A 154 -7.31 -4.23 22.89
C ARG A 154 -6.46 -3.06 23.35
N ARG A 155 -6.68 -1.87 22.78
CA ARG A 155 -5.99 -0.66 23.23
C ARG A 155 -6.30 -0.36 24.70
N ARG A 156 -7.54 -0.56 25.13
CA ARG A 156 -7.97 -0.39 26.54
C ARG A 156 -7.14 -1.25 27.49
N LEU A 157 -6.83 -2.49 27.11
CA LEU A 157 -6.01 -3.40 27.93
C LEU A 157 -4.56 -2.92 28.09
N LEU A 158 -4.03 -2.20 27.09
CA LEU A 158 -2.66 -1.66 27.12
C LEU A 158 -2.53 -0.31 27.86
N ASN A 159 -3.61 0.47 27.94
CA ASN A 159 -3.59 1.82 28.50
C ASN A 159 -2.96 1.93 29.92
N PRO A 160 -3.14 0.98 30.86
CA PRO A 160 -2.50 1.06 32.17
C PRO A 160 -0.95 1.11 32.11
N PHE A 161 -0.33 0.41 31.15
CA PHE A 161 1.13 0.40 30.98
C PHE A 161 1.68 1.75 30.50
N PHE A 162 0.86 2.53 29.78
CA PHE A 162 1.20 3.86 29.28
C PHE A 162 0.71 5.00 30.20
N SER A 163 0.11 4.66 31.35
CA SER A 163 -0.22 5.65 32.38
C SER A 163 1.05 6.15 33.08
N ARG A 164 1.01 7.34 33.67
CA ARG A 164 2.14 7.88 34.46
C ARG A 164 2.63 6.87 35.51
N ALA A 165 1.71 6.25 36.26
CA ALA A 165 2.04 5.25 37.26
C ALA A 165 2.64 3.98 36.63
N GLY A 166 2.12 3.53 35.49
CA GLY A 166 2.66 2.40 34.73
C GLY A 166 4.09 2.65 34.25
N VAL A 167 4.36 3.84 33.71
CA VAL A 167 5.70 4.25 33.28
C VAL A 167 6.68 4.26 34.46
N PHE A 168 6.31 4.88 35.59
CA PHE A 168 7.17 4.88 36.79
C PHE A 168 7.42 3.46 37.33
N LYS A 169 6.45 2.56 37.22
CA LYS A 169 6.63 1.15 37.62
C LYS A 169 7.64 0.42 36.73
N LEU A 170 7.70 0.75 35.43
CA LEU A 170 8.62 0.12 34.47
C LEU A 170 9.99 0.80 34.41
N GLU A 171 10.10 2.05 34.84
CA GLU A 171 11.33 2.85 34.81
C GLU A 171 12.55 2.11 35.41
N PRO A 172 12.48 1.47 36.59
CA PRO A 172 13.65 0.79 37.17
C PRO A 172 14.22 -0.31 36.28
N ILE A 173 13.35 -1.03 35.55
CA ILE A 173 13.74 -2.10 34.63
C ILE A 173 14.53 -1.51 33.45
N ILE A 174 14.07 -0.38 32.91
CA ILE A 174 14.75 0.31 31.80
C ILE A 174 16.14 0.78 32.27
N HIS A 175 16.23 1.41 33.46
CA HIS A 175 17.51 1.84 34.04
C HIS A 175 18.47 0.68 34.24
N GLU A 176 18.00 -0.48 34.68
CA GLU A 176 18.83 -1.68 34.83
C GLU A 176 19.42 -2.11 33.48
N LYS A 177 18.60 -2.20 32.42
CA LYS A 177 19.09 -2.59 31.09
C LYS A 177 20.04 -1.55 30.50
N ALA A 178 19.77 -0.27 30.70
CA ALA A 178 20.68 0.81 30.32
C ALA A 178 22.03 0.71 31.05
N LYS A 179 22.04 0.41 32.36
CA LYS A 179 23.27 0.18 33.13
C LYS A 179 24.07 -0.99 32.60
N ILE A 180 23.41 -2.09 32.24
CA ILE A 180 24.07 -3.26 31.63
C ILE A 180 24.72 -2.87 30.29
N LEU A 181 23.99 -2.14 29.44
CA LEU A 181 24.52 -1.67 28.16
C LEU A 181 25.75 -0.77 28.36
N MET A 182 25.65 0.23 29.24
CA MET A 182 26.78 1.12 29.56
C MET A 182 28.00 0.35 30.09
N LYS A 183 27.79 -0.67 30.92
CA LYS A 183 28.89 -1.52 31.42
C LYS A 183 29.59 -2.28 30.29
N LYS A 184 28.83 -2.78 29.31
CA LYS A 184 29.40 -3.44 28.12
C LYS A 184 30.22 -2.47 27.27
N ILE A 185 29.69 -1.27 27.01
CA ILE A 185 30.38 -0.24 26.23
C ILE A 185 31.71 0.15 26.91
N ARG A 186 31.70 0.45 28.22
CA ARG A 186 32.92 0.79 28.97
C ARG A 186 33.98 -0.31 28.93
N ARG A 187 33.57 -1.59 28.92
CA ARG A 187 34.52 -2.70 28.81
C ARG A 187 35.27 -2.70 27.47
N LEU A 188 34.65 -2.20 26.42
CA LEU A 188 35.18 -2.21 25.05
C LEU A 188 35.92 -0.92 24.68
N GLU A 189 35.77 0.14 25.50
CA GLU A 189 36.27 1.50 25.26
C GLU A 189 37.77 1.57 24.94
N ASN A 190 38.59 0.78 25.63
CA ASN A 190 40.05 0.77 25.42
C ASN A 190 40.53 -0.26 24.38
N SER A 191 39.60 -1.01 23.79
CA SER A 191 39.94 -2.12 22.88
C SER A 191 39.87 -1.65 21.43
N HIS A 192 38.72 -1.10 21.02
CA HIS A 192 38.42 -0.71 19.64
C HIS A 192 37.27 0.31 19.61
N THR A 193 37.11 1.02 18.48
CA THR A 193 35.93 1.86 18.22
C THR A 193 34.65 1.01 18.31
N VAL A 194 33.70 1.42 19.15
CA VAL A 194 32.45 0.68 19.36
C VAL A 194 31.41 1.14 18.34
N ASN A 195 30.91 0.22 17.51
CA ASN A 195 29.75 0.47 16.67
C ASN A 195 28.47 0.46 17.52
N VAL A 196 27.85 1.63 17.71
CA VAL A 196 26.64 1.77 18.53
C VAL A 196 25.43 1.09 17.89
N TYR A 197 25.44 0.83 16.58
CA TYR A 197 24.38 0.05 15.94
C TYR A 197 24.23 -1.35 16.57
N ASP A 198 25.35 -1.98 16.92
CA ASP A 198 25.38 -3.31 17.53
C ASP A 198 24.86 -3.29 18.99
N ALA A 199 24.73 -2.11 19.61
CA ALA A 199 24.15 -1.98 20.95
C ALA A 199 22.62 -2.07 20.95
N PHE A 200 21.97 -1.83 19.81
CA PHE A 200 20.52 -1.76 19.68
C PHE A 200 19.90 -2.95 18.91
N ARG A 201 20.72 -3.90 18.46
CA ARG A 201 20.31 -5.12 17.77
C ARG A 201 20.33 -6.33 18.70
#